data_AF-A0A9D3UAA2-F1
#
_entry.id   AF-A0A9D3UAA2-F1
#
_cell.length_a   1.000
_cell.length_b   1.000
_cell.length_c   1.000
_cell.angle_alpha   90.00
_cell.angle_beta   90.00
_cell.angle_gamma   90.00
#
_symmetry.space_group_name_H-M   'P 1'
#
loop_
_entity.id
_entity.type
_entity.pdbx_description
1 polymer ?
#
loop_
_entity_poly.entity_id
_entity_poly.type
_entity_poly.pdbx_seq_one_letter_code
_entity_poly.pdbx_strand_id
1 'polypeptide(L)'
;MMILPKPHWNPDLATWNSWVDICLIKLGTQIPDLVTWNSMLSAYGSGVSCEEEDTSLSMEALCLFIEMQKNPLVKPNEVTLVVLVSACGNLGALCQGIWAHIYVLKYNIKLNFYVGTTLTDVYSKCGYLDLAYQAFDELPKRDILCYNAMIGGFGIHGANIKCHKVPRRMMYGFIKIYNVN
;
A
#
# COMPACT_ATOMS: atom_id res chain seq x y z
N MET A 1 18.01 -16.29 -9.34
CA MET A 1 17.24 -15.31 -8.55
C MET A 1 17.74 -15.44 -7.12
N MET A 2 18.75 -14.65 -6.72
CA MET A 2 19.37 -14.77 -5.39
C MET A 2 18.57 -13.96 -4.38
N ILE A 3 17.93 -14.65 -3.45
CA ILE A 3 17.32 -14.06 -2.24
C ILE A 3 18.49 -13.60 -1.37
N LEU A 4 18.61 -12.29 -1.13
CA LEU A 4 19.64 -11.74 -0.25
C LEU A 4 19.23 -11.95 1.22
N PRO A 5 20.17 -12.28 2.12
CA PRO A 5 19.87 -12.45 3.54
C PRO A 5 19.48 -11.09 4.15
N LYS A 6 18.41 -11.08 4.96
CA LYS A 6 17.93 -9.88 5.66
C LYS A 6 18.97 -9.41 6.70
N PRO A 7 19.24 -8.11 6.81
CA PRO A 7 20.02 -7.58 7.92
C PRO A 7 19.15 -7.54 9.19
N HIS A 8 19.71 -7.95 10.32
CA HIS A 8 19.06 -7.83 11.63
C HIS A 8 18.84 -6.35 11.99
N TRP A 9 17.63 -6.02 12.42
CA TRP A 9 17.23 -4.67 12.81
C TRP A 9 18.04 -4.19 14.03
N ASN A 10 18.76 -3.08 13.89
CA ASN A 10 19.42 -2.39 14.99
C ASN A 10 19.12 -0.88 14.91
N PRO A 11 18.33 -0.32 15.84
CA PRO A 11 17.88 1.07 15.81
C PRO A 11 19.00 2.09 16.09
N ASP A 12 20.18 1.66 16.56
CA ASP A 12 21.22 2.56 17.08
C ASP A 12 22.39 2.83 16.11
N LEU A 13 22.43 2.24 14.92
CA LEU A 13 23.61 2.34 14.04
C LEU A 13 23.28 2.63 12.59
N ALA A 14 24.17 3.40 11.96
CA ALA A 14 24.28 3.85 10.57
C ALA A 14 24.25 2.75 9.47
N THR A 15 23.49 1.68 9.69
CA THR A 15 23.30 0.52 8.82
C THR A 15 22.33 0.82 7.67
N TRP A 16 21.47 1.83 7.83
CA TRP A 16 20.50 2.23 6.80
C TRP A 16 21.16 2.83 5.56
N ASN A 17 22.16 3.71 5.77
CA ASN A 17 22.95 4.27 4.67
C ASN A 17 23.59 3.13 3.86
N SER A 18 24.12 2.10 4.52
CA SER A 18 24.75 0.96 3.85
C SER A 18 23.83 0.20 2.88
N TRP A 19 22.54 0.02 3.19
CA TRP A 19 21.63 -0.74 2.31
C TRP A 19 21.08 0.07 1.14
N VAL A 20 20.70 1.34 1.37
CA VAL A 20 20.37 2.25 0.27
C VAL A 20 21.59 2.42 -0.62
N ASP A 21 22.79 2.60 -0.05
CA ASP A 21 24.04 2.68 -0.78
C ASP A 21 24.33 1.38 -1.55
N ILE A 22 24.10 0.18 -0.99
CA ILE A 22 24.24 -1.10 -1.70
C ILE A 22 23.26 -1.21 -2.87
N CYS A 23 21.99 -0.82 -2.67
CA CYS A 23 20.99 -0.80 -3.74
C CYS A 23 21.35 0.21 -4.83
N LEU A 24 21.81 1.40 -4.46
CA LEU A 24 22.29 2.45 -5.36
C LEU A 24 23.53 2.02 -6.14
N ILE A 25 24.50 1.38 -5.49
CA ILE A 25 25.72 0.84 -6.09
C ILE A 25 25.37 -0.28 -7.08
N LYS A 26 24.45 -1.21 -6.73
CA LYS A 26 24.02 -2.28 -7.64
C LYS A 26 23.19 -1.79 -8.81
N LEU A 27 22.42 -0.72 -8.63
CA LEU A 27 21.64 -0.09 -9.70
C LEU A 27 22.49 0.88 -10.55
N GLY A 28 23.74 1.13 -10.18
CA GLY A 28 24.64 2.05 -10.88
C GLY A 28 24.24 3.52 -10.75
N THR A 29 23.39 3.87 -9.79
CA THR A 29 22.83 5.22 -9.63
C THR A 29 23.46 5.92 -8.43
N GLN A 30 24.12 7.05 -8.62
CA GLN A 30 24.64 7.88 -7.51
C GLN A 30 23.54 8.72 -6.84
N ILE A 31 22.38 8.90 -7.47
CA ILE A 31 21.21 9.61 -6.94
C ILE A 31 19.96 8.82 -7.33
N PRO A 32 19.19 8.26 -6.38
CA PRO A 32 17.96 7.53 -6.70
C PRO A 32 16.89 8.49 -7.21
N ASP A 33 16.37 8.19 -8.39
CA ASP A 33 15.20 8.87 -8.94
C ASP A 33 13.90 8.26 -8.37
N LEU A 34 12.76 8.85 -8.72
CA LEU A 34 11.44 8.43 -8.24
C LEU A 34 11.13 6.96 -8.57
N VAL A 35 11.58 6.48 -9.74
CA VAL A 35 11.36 5.09 -10.19
C VAL A 35 12.15 4.13 -9.31
N THR A 36 13.40 4.49 -8.98
CA THR A 36 14.26 3.72 -8.09
C THR A 36 13.64 3.58 -6.70
N TRP A 37 13.15 4.68 -6.12
CA TRP A 37 12.44 4.67 -4.83
C TRP A 37 11.18 3.80 -4.84
N ASN A 38 10.32 3.95 -5.85
CA ASN A 38 9.10 3.17 -5.96
C ASN A 38 9.38 1.67 -6.14
N SER A 39 10.44 1.32 -6.87
CA SER A 39 10.86 -0.07 -7.05
C SER A 39 11.34 -0.68 -5.74
N MET A 40 12.14 0.04 -4.97
CA MET A 40 12.59 -0.38 -3.64
C MET A 40 11.39 -0.57 -2.69
N LEU A 41 10.48 0.42 -2.61
CA LEU A 41 9.26 0.33 -1.79
C LEU A 41 8.39 -0.89 -2.19
N SER A 42 8.27 -1.18 -3.48
CA SER A 42 7.49 -2.32 -3.99
C SER A 42 8.12 -3.65 -3.60
N ALA A 43 9.45 -3.73 -3.59
CA ALA A 43 10.17 -4.95 -3.20
C ALA A 43 9.91 -5.30 -1.73
N TYR A 44 9.94 -4.30 -0.83
CA TYR A 44 9.56 -4.51 0.58
C TYR A 44 8.08 -4.89 0.73
N GLY A 45 7.19 -4.35 -0.11
CA GLY A 45 5.76 -4.70 -0.08
C GLY A 45 5.37 -6.05 -0.70
N SER A 46 6.27 -6.65 -1.48
CA SER A 46 6.07 -7.93 -2.17
C SER A 46 6.90 -9.07 -1.57
N GLY A 47 7.73 -8.76 -0.56
CA GLY A 47 8.57 -9.74 0.11
C GLY A 47 7.73 -10.74 0.87
N VAL A 48 7.52 -11.92 0.28
CA VAL A 48 7.15 -13.12 1.02
C VAL A 48 8.40 -13.52 1.79
N SER A 49 8.41 -13.35 3.11
CA SER A 49 9.44 -13.95 3.95
C SER A 49 8.85 -15.03 4.83
N CYS A 50 9.40 -16.22 4.66
CA CYS A 50 9.45 -17.23 5.71
C CYS A 50 10.19 -16.64 6.93
N GLU A 51 9.74 -17.08 8.10
CA GLU A 51 10.29 -16.83 9.45
C GLU A 51 9.82 -15.54 10.17
N GLU A 52 8.93 -15.80 11.13
CA GLU A 52 8.53 -15.10 12.36
C GLU A 52 9.07 -13.66 12.57
N GLU A 53 8.36 -12.66 12.01
CA GLU A 53 8.06 -11.35 12.61
C GLU A 53 7.36 -10.47 11.54
N ASP A 54 6.06 -10.72 11.31
CA ASP A 54 5.23 -10.06 10.27
C ASP A 54 5.14 -8.52 10.39
N THR A 55 5.67 -7.93 11.46
CA THR A 55 5.64 -6.47 11.70
C THR A 55 6.85 -5.75 11.08
N SER A 56 7.94 -6.43 10.73
CA SER A 56 9.21 -5.77 10.29
C SER A 56 9.11 -5.12 8.90
N LEU A 57 8.52 -5.81 7.92
CA LEU A 57 8.57 -5.39 6.52
C LEU A 57 7.76 -4.12 6.20
N SER A 58 6.60 -3.96 6.88
CA SER A 58 5.75 -2.77 6.71
C SER A 58 6.42 -1.54 7.32
N MET A 59 7.13 -1.75 8.43
CA MET A 59 7.93 -0.72 9.09
C MET A 59 9.14 -0.33 8.23
N GLU A 60 9.81 -1.29 7.59
CA GLU A 60 10.93 -1.05 6.67
C GLU A 60 10.51 -0.22 5.44
N ALA A 61 9.36 -0.54 4.83
CA ALA A 61 8.79 0.25 3.74
C ALA A 61 8.48 1.70 4.17
N LEU A 62 7.94 1.87 5.38
CA LEU A 62 7.68 3.20 5.94
C LEU A 62 8.99 3.97 6.22
N CYS A 63 10.01 3.31 6.75
CA CYS A 63 11.33 3.91 6.96
C CYS A 63 11.96 4.38 5.64
N LEU A 64 11.88 3.55 4.59
CA LEU A 64 12.34 3.91 3.24
C LEU A 64 11.61 5.12 2.67
N PHE A 65 10.30 5.21 2.93
CA PHE A 65 9.52 6.37 2.55
C PHE A 65 9.94 7.63 3.32
N ILE A 66 10.22 7.53 4.62
CA ILE A 66 10.72 8.66 5.43
C ILE A 66 12.09 9.12 4.93
N GLU A 67 12.98 8.21 4.54
CA GLU A 67 14.28 8.58 3.95
C GLU A 67 14.12 9.26 2.58
N MET A 68 13.21 8.76 1.73
CA MET A 68 12.88 9.42 0.46
C MET A 68 12.45 10.88 0.68
N GLN A 69 11.71 11.17 1.75
CA GLN A 69 11.26 12.54 2.07
C GLN A 69 12.39 13.48 2.50
N LYS A 70 13.49 12.96 3.03
CA LYS A 70 14.67 13.76 3.38
C LYS A 70 15.44 14.19 2.14
N ASN A 71 15.22 13.54 0.99
CA ASN A 71 15.87 13.88 -0.26
C ASN A 71 15.21 15.13 -0.88
N PRO A 72 15.95 16.25 -1.04
CA PRO A 72 15.39 17.49 -1.58
C PRO A 72 15.04 17.43 -3.08
N LEU A 73 15.57 16.44 -3.81
CA LEU A 73 15.42 16.30 -5.26
C LEU A 73 14.22 15.45 -5.66
N VAL A 74 13.65 14.67 -4.74
CA VAL A 74 12.58 13.72 -5.03
C VAL A 74 11.39 13.96 -4.11
N LYS A 75 10.19 14.07 -4.68
CA LYS A 75 8.95 14.18 -3.91
C LYS A 75 8.05 12.97 -4.16
N PRO A 76 7.48 12.37 -3.10
CA PRO A 76 6.47 11.33 -3.26
C PRO A 76 5.29 11.81 -4.11
N ASN A 77 4.82 10.96 -5.01
CA ASN A 77 3.63 11.21 -5.82
C ASN A 77 2.56 10.13 -5.61
N GLU A 78 1.50 10.13 -6.43
CA GLU A 78 0.40 9.18 -6.30
C GLU A 78 0.87 7.73 -6.45
N VAL A 79 1.85 7.49 -7.33
CA VAL A 79 2.42 6.15 -7.57
C VAL A 79 3.18 5.66 -6.33
N THR A 80 3.99 6.53 -5.72
CA THR A 80 4.69 6.20 -4.46
C THR A 80 3.71 5.79 -3.37
N LEU A 81 2.57 6.49 -3.26
CA LEU A 81 1.56 6.16 -2.26
C LEU A 81 0.81 4.88 -2.56
N VAL A 82 0.48 4.60 -3.83
CA VAL A 82 -0.10 3.30 -4.22
C VAL A 82 0.83 2.16 -3.80
N VAL A 83 2.12 2.29 -4.06
CA VAL A 83 3.12 1.28 -3.68
C VAL A 83 3.19 1.12 -2.16
N LEU A 84 3.33 2.21 -1.41
CA LEU A 84 3.43 2.19 0.04
C LEU A 84 2.18 1.59 0.69
N VAL A 85 0.99 2.02 0.24
CA VAL A 85 -0.30 1.56 0.78
C VAL A 85 -0.51 0.09 0.42
N SER A 86 -0.20 -0.35 -0.81
CA SER A 86 -0.28 -1.76 -1.19
C SER A 86 0.64 -2.65 -0.35
N ALA A 87 1.85 -2.18 -0.04
CA ALA A 87 2.77 -2.89 0.85
C ALA A 87 2.16 -3.09 2.24
N CYS A 88 1.52 -2.05 2.78
CA CYS A 88 0.82 -2.14 4.07
C CYS A 88 -0.34 -3.14 4.04
N GLY A 89 -1.13 -3.16 2.95
CA GLY A 89 -2.25 -4.08 2.78
C GLY A 89 -1.86 -5.54 2.75
N ASN A 90 -0.78 -5.87 2.05
CA ASN A 90 -0.28 -7.25 1.96
C ASN A 90 0.19 -7.80 3.31
N LEU A 91 0.63 -6.90 4.20
CA LEU A 91 1.13 -7.24 5.54
C LEU A 91 0.06 -7.06 6.63
N GLY A 92 -1.18 -6.69 6.28
CA GLY A 92 -2.24 -6.39 7.25
C GLY A 92 -1.94 -5.17 8.14
N ALA A 93 -0.98 -4.34 7.75
CA ALA A 93 -0.44 -3.24 8.55
C ALA A 93 -1.32 -1.98 8.47
N LEU A 94 -2.48 -2.03 9.15
CA LEU A 94 -3.49 -0.96 9.10
C LEU A 94 -2.96 0.40 9.55
N CYS A 95 -2.20 0.44 10.64
CA CYS A 95 -1.71 1.71 11.21
C CYS A 95 -0.90 2.51 10.18
N GLN A 96 -0.08 1.82 9.41
CA GLN A 96 0.73 2.36 8.33
C GLN A 96 -0.13 2.78 7.14
N GLY A 97 -1.18 2.01 6.80
CA GLY A 97 -2.18 2.39 5.80
C GLY A 97 -2.93 3.67 6.16
N ILE A 98 -3.38 3.82 7.43
CA ILE A 98 -4.01 5.04 7.93
C ILE A 98 -3.02 6.21 7.90
N TRP A 99 -1.79 6.00 8.33
CA TRP A 99 -0.75 7.03 8.27
C TRP A 99 -0.54 7.52 6.84
N ALA A 100 -0.46 6.61 5.87
CA ALA A 100 -0.33 6.95 4.46
C ALA A 100 -1.55 7.70 3.94
N HIS A 101 -2.77 7.34 4.36
CA HIS A 101 -3.98 8.10 4.02
C HIS A 101 -3.95 9.53 4.59
N ILE A 102 -3.57 9.70 5.87
CA ILE A 102 -3.39 11.02 6.49
C ILE A 102 -2.33 11.81 5.72
N TYR A 103 -1.27 11.16 5.25
CA TYR A 103 -0.23 11.78 4.44
C TYR A 103 -0.78 12.32 3.11
N VAL A 104 -1.62 11.56 2.39
CA VAL A 104 -2.31 12.04 1.17
C VAL A 104 -3.03 13.36 1.44
N LEU A 105 -3.84 13.39 2.49
CA LEU A 105 -4.67 14.54 2.86
C LEU A 105 -3.83 15.73 3.28
N LYS A 106 -2.82 15.52 4.14
CA LYS A 106 -1.96 16.57 4.68
C LYS A 106 -1.15 17.29 3.59
N TYR A 107 -0.70 16.56 2.58
CA TYR A 107 0.14 17.10 1.52
C TYR A 107 -0.61 17.38 0.21
N ASN A 108 -1.94 17.34 0.23
CA ASN A 108 -2.81 17.54 -0.94
C ASN A 108 -2.39 16.69 -2.15
N ILE A 109 -1.93 15.46 -1.90
CA ILE A 109 -1.63 14.53 -2.98
C ILE A 109 -2.96 14.13 -3.61
N LYS A 110 -3.01 14.15 -4.94
CA LYS A 110 -4.25 13.90 -5.67
C LYS A 110 -4.77 12.50 -5.34
N LEU A 111 -5.95 12.45 -4.72
CA LEU A 111 -6.71 11.21 -4.54
C LEU A 111 -7.28 10.78 -5.89
N ASN A 112 -6.44 10.16 -6.72
CA ASN A 112 -6.86 9.63 -8.01
C ASN A 112 -7.49 8.24 -7.83
N PHE A 113 -8.06 7.73 -8.92
CA PHE A 113 -8.71 6.43 -8.95
C PHE A 113 -7.83 5.29 -8.36
N TYR A 114 -6.54 5.31 -8.66
CA TYR A 114 -5.60 4.28 -8.18
C TYR A 114 -5.37 4.38 -6.68
N VAL A 115 -5.08 5.57 -6.14
CA VAL A 115 -4.87 5.79 -4.70
C VAL A 115 -6.11 5.39 -3.90
N GLY A 116 -7.30 5.83 -4.33
CA GLY A 116 -8.54 5.47 -3.64
C GLY A 116 -8.86 3.97 -3.71
N THR A 117 -8.57 3.31 -4.84
CA THR A 117 -8.73 1.86 -4.98
C THR A 117 -7.77 1.10 -4.08
N THR A 118 -6.51 1.53 -3.98
CA THR A 118 -5.54 0.89 -3.09
C THR A 118 -5.89 1.11 -1.61
N LEU A 119 -6.35 2.30 -1.22
CA LEU A 119 -6.84 2.56 0.14
C LEU A 119 -8.04 1.67 0.49
N THR A 120 -8.97 1.54 -0.46
CA THR A 120 -10.11 0.62 -0.35
C THR A 120 -9.63 -0.82 -0.09
N ASP A 121 -8.67 -1.31 -0.90
CA ASP A 121 -8.10 -2.66 -0.76
C ASP A 121 -7.45 -2.89 0.61
N VAL A 122 -6.64 -1.95 1.11
CA VAL A 122 -6.00 -2.06 2.43
C VAL A 122 -7.03 -2.11 3.55
N TYR A 123 -7.98 -1.18 3.57
CA TYR A 123 -9.02 -1.17 4.59
C TYR A 123 -9.88 -2.44 4.54
N SER A 124 -10.18 -2.92 3.33
CA SER A 124 -10.88 -4.18 3.11
C SER A 124 -10.11 -5.38 3.66
N LYS A 125 -8.82 -5.52 3.33
CA LYS A 125 -7.96 -6.62 3.80
C LYS A 125 -7.75 -6.60 5.31
N CYS A 126 -7.63 -5.41 5.91
CA CYS A 126 -7.50 -5.25 7.36
C CYS A 126 -8.82 -5.39 8.14
N GLY A 127 -9.96 -5.58 7.48
CA GLY A 127 -11.26 -5.79 8.11
C GLY A 127 -12.03 -4.52 8.51
N TYR A 128 -11.53 -3.35 8.12
CA TYR A 128 -12.16 -2.05 8.41
C TYR A 128 -13.11 -1.66 7.27
N LEU A 129 -14.18 -2.44 7.11
CA LEU A 129 -15.09 -2.31 5.95
C LEU A 129 -15.85 -0.98 5.89
N ASP A 130 -16.06 -0.31 7.03
CA ASP A 130 -16.67 1.02 7.04
C ASP A 130 -15.74 2.07 6.41
N LEU A 131 -14.43 2.03 6.72
CA LEU A 131 -13.42 2.90 6.11
C LEU A 131 -13.17 2.53 4.65
N ALA A 132 -13.16 1.22 4.34
CA ALA A 132 -13.06 0.74 2.96
C ALA A 132 -14.22 1.26 2.12
N TYR A 133 -15.44 1.22 2.66
CA TYR A 133 -16.63 1.73 1.98
C TYR A 133 -16.58 3.24 1.75
N GLN A 134 -16.11 4.02 2.74
CA GLN A 134 -15.95 5.46 2.59
C GLN A 134 -14.97 5.78 1.45
N ALA A 135 -13.77 5.15 1.46
CA ALA A 135 -12.79 5.32 0.40
C ALA A 135 -13.34 4.90 -0.98
N PHE A 136 -14.13 3.83 -1.04
CA PHE A 136 -14.80 3.37 -2.25
C PHE A 136 -15.89 4.33 -2.73
N ASP A 137 -16.64 4.95 -1.82
CA ASP A 137 -17.72 5.86 -2.18
C ASP A 137 -17.18 7.21 -2.67
N GLU A 138 -16.01 7.63 -2.18
CA GLU A 138 -15.30 8.84 -2.63
C GLU A 138 -14.67 8.70 -4.02
N LEU A 139 -14.60 7.48 -4.59
CA LEU A 139 -14.03 7.27 -5.92
C LEU A 139 -14.90 7.93 -7.02
N PRO A 140 -14.30 8.79 -7.89
CA PRO A 140 -15.04 9.49 -8.95
C PRO A 140 -15.55 8.55 -10.04
N LYS A 141 -14.88 7.42 -10.24
CA LYS A 141 -15.29 6.32 -11.12
C LYS A 141 -14.99 5.01 -10.40
N ARG A 142 -15.86 4.03 -10.54
CA ARG A 142 -15.70 2.70 -9.96
C ARG A 142 -15.57 1.69 -11.09
N ASP A 143 -14.50 0.91 -11.06
CA ASP A 143 -14.24 -0.17 -12.01
C ASP A 143 -14.15 -1.54 -11.29
N ILE A 144 -13.90 -2.59 -12.07
CA ILE A 144 -13.80 -3.97 -11.56
C ILE A 144 -12.82 -4.10 -10.40
N LEU A 145 -11.69 -3.38 -10.39
CA LEU A 145 -10.67 -3.47 -9.35
C LEU A 145 -11.19 -3.00 -7.99
N CYS A 146 -11.84 -1.84 -7.93
CA CYS A 146 -12.36 -1.32 -6.66
C CYS A 146 -13.56 -2.13 -6.13
N TYR A 147 -14.38 -2.69 -7.02
CA TYR A 147 -15.43 -3.63 -6.60
C TYR A 147 -14.84 -4.95 -6.08
N ASN A 148 -13.81 -5.49 -6.74
CA ASN A 148 -13.13 -6.71 -6.29
C ASN A 148 -12.50 -6.53 -4.91
N ALA A 149 -11.85 -5.38 -4.66
CA ALA A 149 -11.30 -5.04 -3.35
C ALA A 149 -12.38 -5.07 -2.25
N MET A 150 -13.52 -4.38 -2.47
CA MET A 150 -14.62 -4.35 -1.51
C MET A 150 -15.26 -5.72 -1.29
N ILE A 151 -15.58 -6.43 -2.37
CA ILE A 151 -16.23 -7.75 -2.31
C ILE A 151 -15.28 -8.76 -1.65
N GLY A 152 -13.98 -8.72 -1.95
CA GLY A 152 -12.97 -9.53 -1.30
C GLY A 152 -12.92 -9.28 0.21
N GLY A 153 -12.94 -8.01 0.63
CA GLY A 153 -13.04 -7.63 2.04
C GLY A 153 -14.30 -8.18 2.74
N PHE A 154 -15.47 -8.06 2.10
CA PHE A 154 -16.72 -8.64 2.62
C PHE A 154 -16.70 -10.18 2.61
N GLY A 155 -16.04 -10.81 1.65
CA GLY A 155 -15.90 -12.27 1.62
C GLY A 155 -15.08 -12.79 2.81
N ILE A 156 -14.00 -12.08 3.16
CA ILE A 156 -13.09 -12.47 4.25
C ILE A 156 -13.66 -12.08 5.62
N HIS A 157 -14.13 -10.85 5.78
CA HIS A 157 -14.53 -10.28 7.09
C HIS A 157 -16.04 -10.20 7.31
N GLY A 158 -16.83 -10.41 6.25
CA GLY A 158 -18.28 -10.22 6.27
C GLY A 158 -19.06 -11.31 7.00
N ALA A 159 -18.45 -12.44 7.39
CA ALA A 159 -19.12 -13.41 8.27
C ALA A 159 -19.54 -12.79 9.61
N ASN A 160 -18.79 -11.79 10.09
CA ASN A 160 -19.11 -11.01 11.30
C ASN A 160 -20.00 -9.79 11.02
N ILE A 161 -20.20 -9.44 9.75
CA ILE A 161 -20.99 -8.29 9.33
C ILE A 161 -22.28 -8.84 8.74
N LYS A 162 -23.34 -8.74 9.54
CA LYS A 162 -24.74 -8.88 9.12
C LYS A 162 -24.93 -8.55 7.62
N CYS A 163 -25.20 -9.57 6.79
CA CYS A 163 -25.29 -9.47 5.31
C CYS A 163 -26.15 -8.31 4.77
N HIS A 164 -27.08 -7.77 5.57
CA HIS A 164 -27.90 -6.63 5.21
C HIS A 164 -27.16 -5.28 5.21
N LYS A 165 -25.92 -5.22 5.72
CA LYS A 165 -25.06 -4.04 5.61
C LYS A 165 -24.32 -3.93 4.29
N VAL A 166 -24.24 -5.01 3.49
CA VAL A 166 -23.68 -4.92 2.13
C VAL A 166 -24.64 -4.08 1.29
N PRO A 167 -24.23 -2.88 0.81
CA PRO A 167 -25.14 -2.01 0.10
C PRO A 167 -25.56 -2.67 -1.22
N ARG A 168 -26.88 -2.85 -1.45
CA ARG A 168 -27.40 -3.46 -2.70
C ARG A 168 -26.85 -2.78 -3.96
N ARG A 169 -26.58 -1.47 -3.87
CA ARG A 169 -25.93 -0.68 -4.93
C ARG A 169 -24.58 -1.25 -5.39
N MET A 170 -23.82 -1.91 -4.51
CA MET A 170 -22.58 -2.57 -4.88
C MET A 170 -22.81 -3.75 -5.81
N MET A 171 -23.72 -4.66 -5.44
CA MET A 171 -24.03 -5.84 -6.25
C MET A 171 -24.57 -5.44 -7.63
N TYR A 172 -25.44 -4.43 -7.70
CA TYR A 172 -25.93 -3.90 -8.97
C TYR A 172 -24.83 -3.24 -9.83
N GLY A 173 -23.91 -2.50 -9.21
CA GLY A 173 -22.78 -1.89 -9.90
C GLY A 173 -21.82 -2.95 -10.49
N PHE A 174 -21.50 -3.97 -9.71
CA PHE A 174 -20.66 -5.10 -10.14
C PHE A 174 -21.29 -5.86 -11.31
N ILE A 175 -22.57 -6.22 -11.21
CA ILE A 175 -23.29 -6.94 -12.28
C ILE A 175 -23.35 -6.10 -13.57
N LYS A 176 -23.55 -4.79 -13.47
CA LYS A 176 -23.53 -3.91 -14.65
C LYS A 176 -22.18 -3.87 -15.33
N ILE A 177 -21.07 -3.89 -14.60
CA ILE A 177 -19.75 -3.85 -15.20
C ILE A 177 -19.40 -5.20 -15.85
N TYR A 178 -19.79 -6.32 -15.24
CA TYR A 178 -19.53 -7.66 -15.78
C TYR A 178 -20.44 -8.04 -16.96
N ASN A 179 -21.65 -7.50 -17.06
CA ASN A 179 -22.58 -7.76 -18.19
C ASN A 179 -22.42 -6.79 -19.38
N VAL A 180 -21.44 -5.89 -19.35
CA VAL A 180 -21.19 -4.90 -20.42
C VAL A 180 -19.91 -5.22 -21.23
N ASN A 181 -19.26 -6.36 -20.97
CA ASN A 181 -18.23 -6.96 -21.81
C ASN A 181 -18.76 -8.20 -22.53
#